data_AF-A0A925VLJ5-F1
#
_entry.id   AF-A0A925VLJ5-F1
#
_cell.length_a   1.000
_cell.length_b   1.000
_cell.length_c   1.000
_cell.angle_alpha   90.00
_cell.angle_beta   90.00
_cell.angle_gamma   90.00
#
_symmetry.space_group_name_H-M   'P 1'
#
loop_
_entity.id
_entity.type
_entity.pdbx_description
1 polymer ?
#
loop_
_entity_poly.entity_id
_entity_poly.type
_entity_poly.pdbx_seq_one_letter_code
_entity_poly.pdbx_strand_id
1 'polypeptide(L)'
;MKTLPLFRRLAFGLAAVLTTSASYAQDAPAQPKPSTALVQAPAKPSPAATATGKIGAADVTVNYSSPAVKGRTIFGGLEPYGKVWRAGANEATTVEFSKPVMVEGKALPAGKYGFFVIPTEKQWTVIFNKVPNQWGAFKYDEKQDALRVMVTPRKAAAMAERLAYDVTPKGLTLRWENVEMPVAIK
;
A
#
# COMPACT_ATOMS: atom_id res chain seq x y z
N MET A 1 74.99 -2.87 -35.67
CA MET A 1 74.36 -4.20 -35.78
C MET A 1 72.91 -4.00 -36.20
N LYS A 2 72.54 -4.53 -37.38
CA LYS A 2 71.18 -4.84 -37.89
C LYS A 2 70.22 -3.63 -38.09
N THR A 3 70.25 -2.96 -39.25
CA THR A 3 69.47 -3.23 -40.50
C THR A 3 67.95 -3.08 -40.38
N LEU A 4 67.44 -1.97 -40.91
CA LEU A 4 66.07 -1.78 -41.41
C LEU A 4 65.91 -2.51 -42.78
N PRO A 5 64.69 -2.95 -43.15
CA PRO A 5 64.18 -2.57 -44.47
C PRO A 5 62.69 -2.17 -44.43
N LEU A 6 62.31 -0.99 -44.96
CA LEU A 6 61.97 -0.68 -46.36
C LEU A 6 60.63 -1.27 -46.84
N PHE A 7 59.70 -0.38 -47.25
CA PHE A 7 59.14 -0.23 -48.61
C PHE A 7 58.26 1.05 -48.61
N ARG A 8 58.64 2.20 -49.20
CA ARG A 8 58.49 2.61 -50.63
C ARG A 8 57.20 2.04 -51.26
N ARG A 9 56.31 2.75 -51.94
CA ARG A 9 56.22 4.10 -52.54
C ARG A 9 54.84 4.11 -53.22
N LEU A 10 54.11 5.24 -53.26
CA LEU A 10 53.76 5.92 -54.52
C LEU A 10 52.96 7.20 -54.24
N ALA A 11 53.23 8.20 -55.06
CA ALA A 11 52.65 9.54 -55.04
C ALA A 11 51.54 9.68 -56.10
N PHE A 12 50.98 10.89 -56.15
CA PHE A 12 50.05 11.44 -57.16
C PHE A 12 48.63 10.88 -57.07
N GLY A 13 47.56 11.67 -57.01
CA GLY A 13 47.38 13.05 -57.45
C GLY A 13 46.14 13.09 -58.34
N LEU A 14 45.21 13.98 -58.00
CA LEU A 14 44.15 14.54 -58.85
C LEU A 14 43.01 13.62 -59.30
N ALA A 15 41.78 13.97 -58.91
CA ALA A 15 40.69 14.28 -59.82
C ALA A 15 39.42 14.62 -59.02
N ALA A 16 39.03 15.89 -59.05
CA ALA A 16 37.67 16.29 -58.72
C ALA A 16 36.75 15.83 -59.85
N VAL A 17 35.75 15.01 -59.54
CA VAL A 17 34.62 14.74 -60.42
C VAL A 17 33.36 15.04 -59.61
N LEU A 18 32.67 16.12 -59.98
CA LEU A 18 31.28 16.34 -59.59
C LEU A 18 30.41 15.35 -60.36
N THR A 19 29.84 14.37 -59.66
CA THR A 19 28.73 13.57 -60.15
C THR A 19 27.47 13.97 -59.43
N THR A 20 26.49 14.47 -60.18
CA THR A 20 25.10 14.62 -59.74
C THR A 20 24.48 13.24 -59.54
N SER A 21 24.18 12.87 -58.30
CA SER A 21 23.37 11.68 -58.02
C SER A 21 21.95 12.11 -57.64
N ALA A 22 21.01 11.72 -58.49
CA ALA A 22 19.58 11.75 -58.20
C ALA A 22 19.29 10.94 -56.93
N SER A 23 18.60 11.54 -55.96
CA SER A 23 18.16 10.86 -54.76
C SER A 23 17.04 9.88 -55.11
N TYR A 24 17.36 8.60 -55.26
CA TYR A 24 16.37 7.53 -55.07
C TYR A 24 16.16 7.38 -53.56
N ALA A 25 14.95 7.68 -53.09
CA ALA A 25 14.54 7.33 -51.75
C ALA A 25 14.52 5.80 -51.63
N GLN A 26 15.49 5.23 -50.91
CA GLN A 26 15.43 3.86 -50.46
C GLN A 26 14.50 3.80 -49.25
N ASP A 27 13.34 3.14 -49.40
CA ASP A 27 12.53 2.70 -48.27
C ASP A 27 13.37 1.75 -47.41
N ALA A 28 13.90 2.26 -46.30
CA ALA A 28 14.56 1.43 -45.30
C ALA A 28 13.50 0.55 -44.61
N PRO A 29 13.76 -0.75 -44.37
CA PRO A 29 12.82 -1.58 -43.63
C PRO A 29 12.62 -1.01 -42.23
N ALA A 30 11.36 -0.82 -41.84
CA ALA A 30 10.99 -0.30 -40.53
C ALA A 30 11.64 -1.15 -39.43
N GLN A 31 12.46 -0.51 -38.60
CA GLN A 31 13.02 -1.13 -37.40
C GLN A 31 11.87 -1.53 -36.46
N PRO A 32 11.87 -2.75 -35.89
CA PRO A 32 10.88 -3.08 -34.87
C PRO A 32 11.06 -2.13 -33.68
N LYS A 33 10.01 -1.38 -33.36
CA LYS A 33 9.99 -0.53 -32.15
C LYS A 33 10.29 -1.42 -30.93
N PRO A 34 11.16 -1.00 -30.01
CA PRO A 34 11.41 -1.78 -28.80
C PRO A 34 10.09 -1.95 -28.06
N SER A 35 9.69 -3.21 -27.85
CA SER A 35 8.59 -3.55 -26.96
C SER A 35 9.03 -3.16 -25.56
N THR A 36 8.39 -2.14 -24.99
CA THR A 36 8.59 -1.75 -23.60
C THR A 36 8.16 -2.90 -22.71
N ALA A 37 9.11 -3.76 -22.32
CA ALA A 37 8.91 -4.66 -21.20
C ALA A 37 8.47 -3.80 -20.00
N LEU A 38 7.29 -4.09 -19.45
CA LEU A 38 6.79 -3.41 -18.27
C LEU A 38 7.75 -3.68 -17.11
N VAL A 39 8.66 -2.74 -16.84
CA VAL A 39 9.42 -2.73 -15.59
C VAL A 39 8.38 -2.60 -14.48
N GLN A 40 8.10 -3.69 -13.78
CA GLN A 40 7.21 -3.67 -12.62
C GLN A 40 7.80 -2.70 -11.61
N ALA A 41 7.10 -1.59 -11.37
CA ALA A 41 7.47 -0.66 -10.31
C ALA A 41 7.61 -1.44 -8.99
N PRO A 42 8.62 -1.14 -8.15
CA PRO A 42 8.81 -1.85 -6.89
C PRO A 42 7.52 -1.77 -6.06
N ALA A 43 7.11 -2.90 -5.48
CA ALA A 43 5.92 -2.96 -4.65
C ALA A 43 6.01 -1.93 -3.51
N LYS A 44 4.99 -1.07 -3.39
CA LYS A 44 4.93 -0.06 -2.32
C LYS A 44 5.08 -0.75 -0.95
N PRO A 45 5.85 -0.19 0.01
CA PRO A 45 6.05 -0.82 1.32
C PRO A 45 4.75 -1.20 2.04
N SER A 46 3.74 -0.33 1.90
CA SER A 46 2.38 -0.50 2.40
C SER A 46 1.40 -0.19 1.27
N PRO A 47 1.04 -1.15 0.41
CA PRO A 47 0.08 -0.96 -0.66
C PRO A 47 -1.30 -0.67 -0.05
N ALA A 48 -2.09 0.11 -0.78
CA ALA A 48 -3.50 0.32 -0.45
C ALA A 48 -4.27 -0.99 -0.65
N ALA A 49 -5.22 -1.24 0.23
CA ALA A 49 -6.10 -2.39 0.20
C ALA A 49 -7.49 -1.99 0.69
N THR A 50 -8.49 -2.76 0.27
CA THR A 50 -9.88 -2.57 0.66
C THR A 50 -10.46 -3.91 1.09
N ALA A 51 -11.20 -3.91 2.19
CA ALA A 51 -12.03 -5.03 2.60
C ALA A 51 -13.50 -4.59 2.57
N THR A 52 -14.37 -5.41 1.99
CA THR A 52 -15.80 -5.15 1.91
C THR A 52 -16.59 -6.34 2.42
N GLY A 53 -17.79 -6.08 2.90
CA GLY A 53 -18.71 -7.13 3.30
C GLY A 53 -20.03 -6.56 3.78
N LYS A 54 -20.92 -7.47 4.21
CA LYS A 54 -22.24 -7.12 4.73
C LYS A 54 -22.39 -7.63 6.15
N ILE A 55 -22.88 -6.77 7.04
CA ILE A 55 -23.25 -7.09 8.42
C ILE A 55 -24.73 -6.76 8.58
N GLY A 56 -25.56 -7.79 8.76
CA GLY A 56 -27.02 -7.64 8.69
C GLY A 56 -27.45 -7.04 7.34
N ALA A 57 -28.04 -5.85 7.38
CA ALA A 57 -28.45 -5.10 6.19
C ALA A 57 -27.48 -3.96 5.80
N ALA A 58 -26.39 -3.76 6.56
CA ALA A 58 -25.40 -2.74 6.33
C ALA A 58 -24.27 -3.26 5.44
N ASP A 59 -24.03 -2.60 4.32
CA ASP A 59 -22.77 -2.69 3.58
C ASP A 59 -21.66 -1.94 4.33
N VAL A 60 -20.49 -2.57 4.42
CA VAL A 60 -19.33 -2.06 5.15
C VAL A 60 -18.10 -2.08 4.24
N THR A 61 -17.38 -0.97 4.23
CA THR A 61 -16.13 -0.80 3.47
C THR A 61 -15.02 -0.35 4.41
N VAL A 62 -13.88 -1.02 4.34
CA VAL A 62 -12.65 -0.67 5.07
C VAL A 62 -11.56 -0.34 4.07
N ASN A 63 -11.10 0.91 4.05
CA ASN A 63 -9.95 1.31 3.22
C ASN A 63 -8.74 1.54 4.11
N TYR A 64 -7.63 0.90 3.78
CA TYR A 64 -6.43 0.89 4.60
C TYR A 64 -5.17 0.76 3.75
N SER A 65 -4.02 1.13 4.31
CA SER A 65 -2.73 0.69 3.80
C SER A 65 -2.27 -0.55 4.57
N SER A 66 -1.78 -1.56 3.86
CA SER A 66 -1.43 -2.88 4.41
C SER A 66 0.09 -2.99 4.66
N PRO A 67 0.68 -2.51 5.77
CA PRO A 67 2.11 -2.69 6.05
C PRO A 67 2.49 -4.17 6.27
N ALA A 68 3.73 -4.52 5.93
CA ALA A 68 4.31 -5.85 6.18
C ALA A 68 5.03 -5.93 7.54
N VAL A 69 5.15 -7.11 8.13
CA VAL A 69 5.86 -7.31 9.41
C VAL A 69 7.36 -7.13 9.24
N LYS A 70 7.96 -7.79 8.25
CA LYS A 70 9.41 -7.71 7.95
C LYS A 70 10.30 -8.04 9.15
N GLY A 71 9.92 -9.07 9.93
CA GLY A 71 10.68 -9.53 11.09
C GLY A 71 10.71 -8.57 12.29
N ARG A 72 9.87 -7.54 12.30
CA ARG A 72 9.76 -6.58 13.41
C ARG A 72 8.72 -7.02 14.42
N THR A 73 8.94 -6.71 15.69
CA THR A 73 7.88 -6.74 16.71
C THR A 73 6.87 -5.64 16.39
N ILE A 74 5.61 -6.00 16.11
CA ILE A 74 4.59 -5.02 15.74
C ILE A 74 4.03 -4.34 16.97
N PHE A 75 3.32 -5.08 17.82
CA PHE A 75 2.62 -4.52 18.97
C PHE A 75 3.56 -4.41 20.17
N GLY A 76 3.65 -3.21 20.76
CA GLY A 76 4.65 -2.88 21.77
C GLY A 76 6.04 -2.54 21.19
N GLY A 77 6.24 -2.73 19.88
CA GLY A 77 7.43 -2.32 19.13
C GLY A 77 7.10 -1.20 18.15
N LEU A 78 6.82 -1.56 16.90
CA LEU A 78 6.46 -0.61 15.84
C LEU A 78 5.24 0.25 16.19
N GLU A 79 4.21 -0.36 16.78
CA GLU A 79 3.01 0.30 17.27
C GLU A 79 3.01 0.19 18.81
N PRO A 80 3.48 1.25 19.52
CA PRO A 80 3.68 1.21 20.95
C PRO A 80 2.37 1.05 21.71
N TYR A 81 2.41 0.33 22.84
CA TYR A 81 1.27 0.22 23.72
C TYR A 81 0.88 1.55 24.36
N GLY A 82 -0.42 1.75 24.55
CA GLY A 82 -0.98 2.97 25.14
C GLY A 82 -0.94 4.19 24.22
N LYS A 83 -0.55 4.04 22.95
CA LYS A 83 -0.54 5.12 21.94
C LYS A 83 -1.61 4.90 20.89
N VAL A 84 -2.20 6.00 20.41
CA VAL A 84 -3.17 5.96 19.32
C VAL A 84 -2.45 5.59 18.03
N TRP A 85 -2.93 4.53 17.41
CA TRP A 85 -2.47 4.03 16.13
C TRP A 85 -3.58 4.16 15.09
N ARG A 86 -3.20 4.53 13.88
CA ARG A 86 -4.08 4.71 12.70
C ARG A 86 -4.58 3.40 12.08
N ALA A 87 -4.28 2.27 12.73
CA ALA A 87 -4.70 0.94 12.34
C ALA A 87 -4.32 0.60 10.87
N GLY A 88 -3.15 1.03 10.44
CA GLY A 88 -2.73 1.05 9.04
C GLY A 88 -1.37 1.72 8.86
N ALA A 89 -1.06 2.12 7.64
CA ALA A 89 0.12 2.90 7.30
C ALA A 89 -0.24 4.16 6.48
N ASN A 90 0.62 5.19 6.52
CA ASN A 90 0.40 6.48 5.85
C ASN A 90 -0.88 7.16 6.35
N GLU A 91 -1.96 7.17 5.57
CA GLU A 91 -3.29 7.62 5.96
C GLU A 91 -3.91 6.73 7.04
N ALA A 92 -4.82 7.30 7.83
CA ALA A 92 -5.65 6.54 8.75
C ALA A 92 -6.59 5.61 8.00
N THR A 93 -6.73 4.40 8.52
CA THR A 93 -7.74 3.47 8.03
C THR A 93 -9.11 4.11 8.16
N THR A 94 -9.97 3.90 7.18
CA THR A 94 -11.37 4.36 7.24
C THR A 94 -12.31 3.18 7.24
N VAL A 95 -13.37 3.27 8.03
CA VAL A 95 -14.47 2.30 8.05
C VAL A 95 -15.77 3.04 7.77
N GLU A 96 -16.51 2.56 6.79
CA GLU A 96 -17.77 3.15 6.34
C GLU A 96 -18.91 2.15 6.49
N PHE A 97 -20.00 2.60 7.12
CA PHE A 97 -21.23 1.84 7.28
C PHE A 97 -22.36 2.55 6.53
N SER A 98 -23.04 1.84 5.63
CA SER A 98 -24.20 2.36 4.90
C SER A 98 -25.47 2.50 5.75
N LYS A 99 -25.52 1.84 6.92
CA LYS A 99 -26.65 1.88 7.86
C LYS A 99 -26.12 1.95 9.31
N PRO A 100 -26.94 2.37 10.28
CA PRO A 100 -26.57 2.29 11.70
C PRO A 100 -26.27 0.86 12.11
N VAL A 101 -25.30 0.69 13.00
CA VAL A 101 -24.84 -0.61 13.49
C VAL A 101 -24.64 -0.59 15.01
N MET A 102 -24.55 -1.78 15.61
CA MET A 102 -24.17 -1.96 17.01
C MET A 102 -22.75 -2.54 17.08
N VAL A 103 -21.77 -1.72 17.45
CA VAL A 103 -20.36 -2.14 17.62
C VAL A 103 -20.12 -2.45 19.10
N GLU A 104 -19.75 -3.70 19.40
CA GLU A 104 -19.55 -4.19 20.78
C GLU A 104 -20.73 -3.82 21.71
N GLY A 105 -21.95 -3.91 21.17
CA GLY A 105 -23.19 -3.58 21.89
C GLY A 105 -23.48 -2.08 22.05
N LYS A 106 -22.69 -1.19 21.45
CA LYS A 106 -22.93 0.26 21.45
C LYS A 106 -23.35 0.76 20.08
N ALA A 107 -24.33 1.65 20.05
CA ALA A 107 -24.85 2.21 18.81
C ALA A 107 -23.82 3.11 18.11
N LEU A 108 -23.67 2.94 16.80
CA LEU A 108 -22.94 3.84 15.91
C LEU A 108 -23.85 4.17 14.71
N PRO A 109 -24.12 5.46 14.43
CA PRO A 109 -24.86 5.85 13.23
C PRO A 109 -24.19 5.38 11.94
N ALA A 110 -24.94 5.41 10.84
CA ALA A 110 -24.36 5.25 9.51
C ALA A 110 -23.36 6.40 9.24
N GLY A 111 -22.30 6.10 8.49
CA GLY A 111 -21.32 7.10 8.10
C GLY A 111 -19.94 6.52 7.88
N LYS A 112 -19.03 7.43 7.50
CA LYS A 112 -17.61 7.14 7.30
C LYS A 112 -16.79 7.68 8.45
N TYR A 113 -15.95 6.83 9.02
CA TYR A 113 -15.17 7.13 10.21
C TYR A 113 -13.68 6.90 9.96
N GLY A 114 -12.85 7.69 10.61
CA GLY A 114 -11.45 7.35 10.83
C GLY A 114 -11.38 6.24 11.87
N PHE A 115 -10.59 5.20 11.59
CA PHE A 115 -10.49 4.03 12.43
C PHE A 115 -9.14 4.02 13.14
N PHE A 116 -9.20 4.13 14.46
CA PHE A 116 -8.02 4.16 15.31
C PHE A 116 -8.08 3.06 16.35
N VAL A 117 -6.90 2.65 16.80
CA VAL A 117 -6.74 1.62 17.81
C VAL A 117 -5.70 2.08 18.81
N ILE A 118 -5.96 1.87 20.11
CA ILE A 118 -4.94 1.99 21.15
C ILE A 118 -4.64 0.57 21.65
N PRO A 119 -3.54 -0.05 21.19
CA PRO A 119 -3.17 -1.37 21.63
C PRO A 119 -2.64 -1.34 23.07
N THR A 120 -2.90 -2.40 23.81
CA THR A 120 -2.25 -2.71 25.10
C THR A 120 -1.92 -4.20 25.12
N GLU A 121 -1.38 -4.73 26.22
CA GLU A 121 -1.07 -6.16 26.29
C GLU A 121 -2.31 -7.07 26.33
N LYS A 122 -3.44 -6.58 26.86
CA LYS A 122 -4.61 -7.43 27.13
C LYS A 122 -5.90 -6.95 26.48
N GLN A 123 -6.14 -5.64 26.45
CA GLN A 123 -7.41 -5.08 26.01
C GLN A 123 -7.18 -3.82 25.19
N TRP A 124 -7.70 -3.81 23.96
CA TRP A 124 -7.45 -2.75 23.01
C TRP A 124 -8.64 -1.82 22.93
N THR A 125 -8.36 -0.53 22.81
CA THR A 125 -9.41 0.43 22.48
C THR A 125 -9.56 0.50 20.98
N VAL A 126 -10.76 0.30 20.48
CA VAL A 126 -11.15 0.60 19.09
C VAL A 126 -11.95 1.89 19.09
N ILE A 127 -11.62 2.77 18.14
CA ILE A 127 -12.15 4.12 18.04
C ILE A 127 -12.66 4.36 16.63
N PHE A 128 -13.89 4.86 16.53
CA PHE A 128 -14.47 5.42 15.32
C PHE A 128 -14.52 6.93 15.48
N ASN A 129 -13.68 7.64 14.73
CA ASN A 129 -13.50 9.09 14.79
C ASN A 129 -14.21 9.78 13.62
N LYS A 130 -14.85 10.93 13.86
CA LYS A 130 -15.66 11.67 12.88
C LYS A 130 -14.85 12.33 11.77
N VAL A 131 -13.52 12.39 11.89
CA VAL A 131 -12.62 12.93 10.86
C VAL A 131 -11.93 11.77 10.15
N PRO A 132 -12.46 11.28 9.00
CA PRO A 132 -11.94 10.07 8.37
C PRO A 132 -10.61 10.26 7.63
N ASN A 133 -10.40 11.42 7.02
CA ASN A 133 -9.24 11.66 6.16
C ASN A 133 -8.12 12.31 6.97
N GLN A 134 -7.30 11.48 7.62
CA GLN A 134 -6.16 11.93 8.41
C GLN A 134 -4.87 11.26 7.94
N TRP A 135 -3.77 12.01 7.88
CA TRP A 135 -2.44 11.42 7.74
C TRP A 135 -1.91 11.01 9.12
N GLY A 136 -1.54 9.74 9.28
CA GLY A 136 -1.05 9.27 10.56
C GLY A 136 -2.14 9.26 11.65
N ALA A 137 -1.70 9.42 12.89
CA ALA A 137 -2.54 9.77 14.04
C ALA A 137 -2.12 11.13 14.66
N PHE A 138 -1.36 11.95 13.93
CA PHE A 138 -0.75 13.18 14.45
C PHE A 138 -1.76 14.28 14.76
N LYS A 139 -2.88 14.30 14.04
CA LYS A 139 -3.99 15.26 14.22
C LYS A 139 -5.19 14.62 14.93
N TYR A 140 -4.99 13.45 15.53
CA TYR A 140 -6.04 12.78 16.29
C TYR A 140 -6.52 13.69 17.43
N ASP A 141 -7.83 13.83 17.54
CA ASP A 141 -8.51 14.54 18.63
C ASP A 141 -9.63 13.64 19.16
N GLU A 142 -9.52 13.27 20.44
CA GLU A 142 -10.50 12.43 21.13
C GLU A 142 -11.89 13.09 21.19
N LYS A 143 -11.98 14.43 21.11
CA LYS A 143 -13.28 15.13 21.03
C LYS A 143 -14.05 14.82 19.74
N GLN A 144 -13.35 14.30 18.73
CA GLN A 144 -13.95 13.88 17.46
C GLN A 144 -14.38 12.42 17.47
N ASP A 145 -14.21 11.68 18.57
CA ASP A 145 -14.64 10.29 18.66
C ASP A 145 -16.18 10.20 18.61
N ALA A 146 -16.69 9.42 17.67
CA ALA A 146 -18.10 9.03 17.63
C ALA A 146 -18.37 7.84 18.55
N LEU A 147 -17.40 6.92 18.66
CA LEU A 147 -17.51 5.75 19.50
C LEU A 147 -16.13 5.23 19.92
N ARG A 148 -16.04 4.81 21.18
CA ARG A 148 -14.88 4.14 21.77
C ARG A 148 -15.34 2.86 22.46
N VAL A 149 -14.79 1.73 22.06
CA VAL A 149 -15.14 0.39 22.60
C VAL A 149 -13.90 -0.40 22.98
N MET A 150 -14.07 -1.31 23.93
CA MET A 150 -13.02 -2.21 24.37
C MET A 150 -13.17 -3.55 23.67
N VAL A 151 -12.09 -4.05 23.10
CA VAL A 151 -12.03 -5.37 22.46
C VAL A 151 -10.84 -6.16 23.00
N THR A 152 -10.96 -7.49 22.97
CA THR A 152 -9.89 -8.38 23.43
C THR A 152 -9.21 -9.00 22.20
N PRO A 153 -7.96 -8.61 21.87
CA PRO A 153 -7.20 -9.29 20.83
C PRO A 153 -6.90 -10.74 21.27
N ARG A 154 -6.68 -11.60 20.30
CA ARG A 154 -6.29 -13.00 20.52
C ARG A 154 -5.14 -13.38 19.60
N LYS A 155 -4.46 -14.48 19.94
CA LYS A 155 -3.47 -15.08 19.06
C LYS A 155 -4.12 -15.52 17.76
N ALA A 156 -3.55 -15.12 16.63
CA ALA A 156 -3.99 -15.56 15.31
C ALA A 156 -3.64 -17.05 15.10
N ALA A 157 -4.48 -17.75 14.33
CA ALA A 157 -4.25 -19.16 13.99
C ALA A 157 -2.99 -19.37 13.13
N ALA A 158 -2.69 -18.39 12.28
CA ALA A 158 -1.49 -18.32 11.46
C ALA A 158 -0.97 -16.88 11.46
N MET A 159 0.34 -16.74 11.26
CA MET A 159 0.99 -15.45 11.18
C MET A 159 0.56 -14.72 9.89
N ALA A 160 0.11 -13.47 10.03
CA ALA A 160 -0.23 -12.59 8.93
C ALA A 160 0.93 -11.64 8.62
N GLU A 161 1.69 -11.93 7.55
CA GLU A 161 2.85 -11.10 7.15
C GLU A 161 2.44 -9.67 6.81
N ARG A 162 1.20 -9.45 6.37
CA ARG A 162 0.66 -8.12 6.11
C ARG A 162 -0.55 -7.85 6.97
N LEU A 163 -0.74 -6.59 7.35
CA LEU A 163 -1.98 -6.13 7.95
C LEU A 163 -3.13 -6.41 6.98
N ALA A 164 -4.15 -7.10 7.45
CA ALA A 164 -5.35 -7.42 6.69
C ALA A 164 -6.59 -7.13 7.52
N TYR A 165 -7.67 -6.81 6.81
CA TYR A 165 -9.00 -6.67 7.38
C TYR A 165 -9.96 -7.62 6.68
N ASP A 166 -10.86 -8.19 7.48
CA ASP A 166 -11.96 -9.01 6.99
C ASP A 166 -13.29 -8.50 7.55
N VAL A 167 -14.28 -8.36 6.68
CA VAL A 167 -15.65 -8.03 7.07
C VAL A 167 -16.49 -9.29 6.91
N THR A 168 -17.03 -9.78 8.03
CA THR A 168 -17.89 -10.97 8.07
C THR A 168 -19.24 -10.61 8.66
N PRO A 169 -20.27 -11.47 8.56
CA PRO A 169 -21.55 -11.22 9.22
C PRO A 169 -21.47 -11.04 10.74
N LYS A 170 -20.36 -11.45 11.38
CA LYS A 170 -20.12 -11.27 12.83
C LYS A 170 -19.46 -9.93 13.17
N GLY A 171 -18.93 -9.22 12.18
CA GLY A 171 -18.25 -7.94 12.36
C GLY A 171 -16.95 -7.82 11.58
N LEU A 172 -16.10 -6.91 12.04
CA LEU A 172 -14.80 -6.57 11.46
C LEU A 172 -13.69 -7.33 12.19
N THR A 173 -12.69 -7.84 11.48
CA THR A 173 -11.51 -8.44 12.10
C THR A 173 -10.24 -7.86 11.50
N LEU A 174 -9.33 -7.40 12.36
CA LEU A 174 -7.97 -7.00 12.00
C LEU A 174 -7.02 -8.18 12.23
N ARG A 175 -6.14 -8.48 11.28
CA ARG A 175 -5.06 -9.48 11.43
C ARG A 175 -3.73 -8.87 11.05
N TRP A 176 -2.74 -9.00 11.92
CA TRP A 176 -1.36 -8.63 11.61
C TRP A 176 -0.40 -9.34 12.54
N GLU A 177 0.72 -9.82 12.01
CA GLU A 177 1.67 -10.63 12.77
C GLU A 177 0.95 -11.85 13.38
N ASN A 178 1.11 -12.08 14.68
CA ASN A 178 0.49 -13.18 15.41
C ASN A 178 -0.79 -12.75 16.13
N VAL A 179 -1.36 -11.59 15.79
CA VAL A 179 -2.55 -11.02 16.45
C VAL A 179 -3.74 -11.00 15.52
N GLU A 180 -4.88 -11.38 16.09
CA GLU A 180 -6.21 -11.19 15.52
C GLU A 180 -7.05 -10.39 16.51
N MET A 181 -7.59 -9.24 16.06
CA MET A 181 -8.47 -8.39 16.86
C MET A 181 -9.87 -8.39 16.21
N PRO A 182 -10.79 -9.22 16.70
CA PRO A 182 -12.19 -9.15 16.29
C PRO A 182 -12.89 -7.94 16.91
N VAL A 183 -13.79 -7.32 16.16
CA VAL A 183 -14.74 -6.32 16.61
C VAL A 183 -16.13 -6.82 16.23
N ALA A 184 -16.94 -7.18 17.22
CA ALA A 184 -18.31 -7.62 17.03
C ALA A 184 -19.18 -6.46 16.55
N ILE A 185 -19.88 -6.67 15.43
CA ILE A 185 -20.79 -5.67 14.86
C ILE A 185 -22.07 -6.38 14.44
N LYS A 186 -23.22 -5.79 14.73
CA LYS A 186 -24.56 -6.29 14.37
C LYS A 186 -25.39 -5.21 13.68
#